data_AF-A0AAP5Z1V6-F1
#
_entry.id   AF-A0AAP5Z1V6-F1
#
_cell.length_a   1.000
_cell.length_b   1.000
_cell.length_c   1.000
_cell.angle_alpha   90.00
_cell.angle_beta   90.00
_cell.angle_gamma   90.00
#
_symmetry.space_group_name_H-M   'P 1'
#
loop_
_entity.id
_entity.type
_entity.pdbx_description
1 polymer ?
#
loop_
_entity_poly.entity_id
_entity_poly.type
_entity_poly.pdbx_seq_one_letter_code
_entity_poly.pdbx_strand_id
1 'polypeptide(L)'
;TTLELSGGIAVIAPMDGDGEEIIFSANFACPQCGYSMQELEPRLFSFNNPAGACGTCDGLGVQQYFDPSRVIQDDSLSLAQGAIRGWDQKNYYYFQMLTSLADHYGFDLHAPFNSLPKKTQDVILKGSGRTEIEFKYINDRGDIRVKRHPFEGILNTLERRYRDTESNSVREELAK
;
A
#
# COMPACT_ATOMS: atom_id res chain seq x y z
N THR A 1 49.30 -0.29 -7.03
CA THR A 1 49.23 -1.76 -6.82
C THR A 1 47.91 -2.30 -7.38
N THR A 2 47.75 -3.61 -7.64
CA THR A 2 46.53 -4.19 -8.30
C THR A 2 45.21 -3.67 -7.72
N LEU A 3 45.11 -3.58 -6.38
CA LEU A 3 43.93 -3.04 -5.69
C LEU A 3 43.61 -1.59 -6.07
N GLU A 4 44.60 -0.72 -6.26
CA GLU A 4 44.37 0.68 -6.66
C GLU A 4 43.93 0.79 -8.12
N LEU A 5 44.42 -0.10 -8.99
CA LEU A 5 44.10 -0.09 -10.42
C LEU A 5 42.71 -0.66 -10.73
N SER A 6 42.20 -1.54 -9.86
CA SER A 6 40.92 -2.23 -10.02
C SER A 6 39.78 -1.65 -9.18
N GLY A 7 40.03 -0.52 -8.49
CA GLY A 7 39.04 0.07 -7.59
C GLY A 7 38.75 -0.77 -6.34
N GLY A 8 39.72 -1.56 -5.87
CA GLY A 8 39.67 -2.26 -4.58
C GLY A 8 39.48 -3.78 -4.67
N ILE A 9 39.58 -4.40 -5.86
CA ILE A 9 39.39 -5.86 -6.04
C ILE A 9 40.70 -6.54 -6.46
N ALA A 10 41.07 -7.64 -5.83
CA ALA A 10 42.20 -8.45 -6.27
C ALA A 10 41.77 -9.92 -6.40
N VAL A 11 42.19 -10.57 -7.50
CA VAL A 11 41.98 -11.99 -7.72
C VAL A 11 43.34 -12.67 -7.66
N ILE A 12 43.45 -13.72 -6.86
CA ILE A 12 44.63 -14.59 -6.78
C ILE A 12 44.28 -15.90 -7.44
N ALA A 13 44.94 -16.19 -8.55
CA ALA A 13 44.79 -17.45 -9.27
C ALA A 13 46.09 -18.26 -9.19
N PRO A 14 46.03 -19.58 -8.96
CA PRO A 14 47.21 -20.44 -9.01
C PRO A 14 47.76 -20.54 -10.43
N MET A 15 49.09 -20.47 -10.58
CA MET A 15 49.74 -20.49 -11.89
C MET A 15 49.64 -21.85 -12.59
N ASP A 16 49.55 -22.93 -11.81
CA ASP A 16 49.52 -24.31 -12.31
C ASP A 16 48.12 -24.76 -12.76
N GLY A 17 47.13 -23.85 -12.77
CA GLY A 17 45.76 -24.10 -13.27
C GLY A 17 44.89 -24.98 -12.35
N ASP A 18 45.51 -25.77 -11.47
CA ASP A 18 44.84 -26.67 -10.56
C ASP A 18 44.66 -26.00 -9.18
N GLY A 19 43.64 -25.16 -9.04
CA GLY A 19 43.20 -24.63 -7.75
C GLY A 19 42.15 -23.52 -7.86
N GLU A 20 41.47 -23.23 -6.76
CA GLU A 20 40.40 -22.22 -6.73
C GLU A 20 40.96 -20.79 -6.74
N GLU A 21 40.31 -19.90 -7.49
CA GLU A 21 40.59 -18.47 -7.46
C GLU A 21 40.11 -17.87 -6.13
N ILE A 22 40.96 -17.07 -5.48
CA ILE A 22 40.61 -16.38 -4.24
C ILE A 22 40.42 -14.89 -4.54
N ILE A 23 39.24 -14.37 -4.25
CA ILE A 23 38.89 -12.96 -4.45
C ILE A 23 39.06 -12.20 -3.13
N PHE A 24 39.81 -11.11 -3.17
CA PHE A 24 39.94 -10.13 -2.09
C PHE A 24 39.26 -8.81 -2.50
N SER A 25 38.55 -8.18 -1.55
CA SER A 25 37.97 -6.85 -1.71
C SER A 25 38.43 -5.96 -0.57
N ALA A 26 38.99 -4.79 -0.91
CA ALA A 26 39.29 -3.72 0.04
C ALA A 26 38.07 -2.82 0.32
N ASN A 27 36.99 -2.99 -0.44
CA ASN A 27 35.72 -2.30 -0.23
C ASN A 27 34.77 -3.18 0.59
N PHE A 28 33.88 -2.56 1.36
CA PHE A 28 32.69 -3.22 1.94
C PHE A 28 31.65 -3.55 0.86
N ALA A 29 32.07 -4.06 -0.29
CA ALA A 29 31.21 -4.39 -1.42
C ALA A 29 31.32 -5.88 -1.77
N CYS A 30 30.18 -6.47 -2.13
CA CYS A 30 30.15 -7.84 -2.63
C CYS A 30 30.87 -7.91 -3.98
N PRO A 31 31.92 -8.74 -4.14
CA PRO A 31 32.66 -8.83 -5.40
C PRO A 31 31.88 -9.52 -6.54
N GLN A 32 30.76 -10.19 -6.24
CA GLN A 32 29.93 -10.85 -7.25
C GLN A 32 28.79 -9.97 -7.79
N CYS A 33 28.14 -9.19 -6.93
CA CYS A 33 26.97 -8.39 -7.33
C CYS A 33 27.16 -6.88 -7.19
N GLY A 34 28.32 -6.43 -6.69
CA GLY A 34 28.64 -5.01 -6.52
C GLY A 34 27.87 -4.29 -5.41
N TYR A 35 27.07 -5.00 -4.61
CA TYR A 35 26.35 -4.41 -3.48
C TYR A 35 27.34 -3.88 -2.46
N SER A 36 27.39 -2.56 -2.30
CA SER A 36 28.23 -1.87 -1.31
C SER A 36 27.45 -1.62 -0.02
N MET A 37 27.98 -2.12 1.09
CA MET A 37 27.56 -1.76 2.44
C MET A 37 28.38 -0.57 2.94
N GLN A 38 27.76 0.24 3.80
CA GLN A 38 28.46 1.26 4.57
C GLN A 38 29.29 0.59 5.67
N GLU A 39 30.25 1.33 6.21
CA GLU A 39 31.06 0.86 7.34
C GLU A 39 30.15 0.47 8.51
N LEU A 40 30.41 -0.70 9.11
CA LEU A 40 29.58 -1.26 10.16
C LEU A 40 29.74 -0.48 11.46
N GLU A 41 28.89 0.53 11.63
CA GLU A 41 28.82 1.32 12.85
C GLU A 41 27.66 0.86 13.74
N PRO A 42 27.79 0.92 15.09
CA PRO A 42 26.73 0.53 16.01
C PRO A 42 25.37 1.20 15.74
N ARG A 43 25.37 2.41 15.17
CA ARG A 43 24.14 3.16 14.85
C ARG A 43 23.28 2.50 13.76
N LEU A 44 23.88 1.70 12.86
CA LEU A 44 23.14 0.95 11.84
C LEU A 44 22.27 -0.15 12.43
N PHE A 45 22.55 -0.57 13.67
CA PHE A 45 21.78 -1.59 14.38
C PHE A 45 20.79 -0.99 15.38
N SER A 46 20.69 0.33 15.45
CA SER A 46 19.75 1.03 16.32
C SER A 46 18.48 1.38 15.56
N PHE A 47 17.35 0.79 15.95
CA PHE A 47 16.03 1.14 15.42
C PHE A 47 15.59 2.56 15.83
N ASN A 48 16.21 3.14 16.86
CA ASN A 48 15.99 4.52 17.28
C ASN A 48 16.83 5.52 16.47
N ASN A 49 17.70 5.06 15.57
CA ASN A 49 18.49 5.91 14.70
C ASN A 49 18.00 5.80 13.26
N PRO A 50 17.73 6.91 12.54
CA PRO A 50 17.32 6.88 11.14
C PRO A 50 18.24 6.07 10.22
N ALA A 51 19.53 5.95 10.55
CA ALA A 51 20.50 5.15 9.79
C ALA A 51 20.26 3.64 9.89
N GLY A 52 19.65 3.16 10.98
CA GLY A 52 19.33 1.74 11.22
C GLY A 52 17.83 1.44 11.22
N ALA A 53 16.98 2.46 11.18
CA ALA A 53 15.53 2.32 11.18
C ALA A 53 15.02 1.81 9.82
N CYS A 54 14.07 0.89 9.88
CA CYS A 54 13.38 0.43 8.67
C CYS A 54 12.51 1.56 8.10
N GLY A 55 12.76 1.98 6.86
CA GLY A 55 12.05 3.12 6.24
C GLY A 55 10.55 2.92 5.99
N THR A 56 10.00 1.72 6.21
CA THR A 56 8.55 1.48 6.08
C THR A 56 7.80 1.62 7.40
N CYS A 57 8.48 1.44 8.55
CA CYS A 57 7.86 1.49 9.87
C CYS A 57 8.62 2.40 10.85
N ASP A 58 9.58 3.18 10.35
CA ASP A 58 10.44 4.08 11.11
C ASP A 58 11.06 3.44 12.37
N GLY A 59 11.42 2.16 12.28
CA GLY A 59 12.02 1.41 13.38
C GLY A 59 11.04 0.95 14.47
N LEU A 60 9.74 1.19 14.34
CA LEU A 60 8.72 0.72 15.29
C LEU A 60 8.47 -0.79 15.21
N GLY A 61 8.76 -1.41 14.07
CA GLY A 61 8.53 -2.84 13.83
C GLY A 61 7.05 -3.22 13.67
N VAL A 62 6.15 -2.24 13.65
CA VAL A 62 4.71 -2.43 13.46
C VAL A 62 4.20 -1.45 12.41
N GLN A 63 3.20 -1.88 11.64
CA GLN A 63 2.51 -1.04 10.67
C GLN A 63 1.02 -1.06 11.01
N GLN A 64 0.43 0.12 11.16
CA GLN A 64 -1.01 0.25 11.35
C GLN A 64 -1.70 0.07 10.00
N TYR A 65 -2.75 -0.75 9.97
CA TYR A 65 -3.57 -0.97 8.79
C TYR A 65 -5.04 -1.11 9.20
N PHE A 66 -5.94 -0.87 8.25
CA PHE A 66 -7.38 -1.04 8.47
C PHE A 66 -7.77 -2.50 8.25
N ASP A 67 -8.25 -3.16 9.30
CA ASP A 67 -8.79 -4.52 9.21
C ASP A 67 -10.17 -4.48 8.51
N PRO A 68 -10.37 -5.18 7.38
CA PRO A 68 -11.65 -5.22 6.69
C PRO A 68 -12.82 -5.62 7.58
N SER A 69 -12.58 -6.56 8.52
CA SER A 69 -13.60 -7.07 9.43
C SER A 69 -14.07 -6.05 10.46
N ARG A 70 -13.23 -5.05 10.76
CA ARG A 70 -13.59 -3.91 11.64
C ARG A 70 -14.25 -2.77 10.89
N VAL A 71 -13.91 -2.61 9.61
CA VAL A 71 -14.49 -1.57 8.74
C VAL A 71 -15.93 -1.90 8.36
N ILE A 72 -16.23 -3.20 8.18
CA ILE A 72 -17.60 -3.69 7.99
C ILE A 72 -18.28 -3.75 9.35
N GLN A 73 -19.26 -2.87 9.59
CA GLN A 73 -19.96 -2.80 10.87
C GLN A 73 -20.95 -3.95 11.04
N ASP A 74 -21.67 -4.26 9.97
CA ASP A 74 -22.67 -5.32 9.91
C ASP A 74 -22.76 -5.82 8.47
N ASP A 75 -22.37 -7.07 8.25
CA ASP A 75 -22.36 -7.68 6.92
C ASP A 75 -23.75 -8.17 6.46
N SER A 76 -24.73 -8.19 7.37
CA SER A 76 -26.12 -8.53 7.07
C SER A 76 -26.90 -7.35 6.49
N LEU A 77 -26.39 -6.12 6.70
CA LEU A 77 -26.90 -4.93 6.07
C LEU A 77 -26.38 -4.77 4.65
N SER A 78 -27.11 -4.01 3.85
CA SER A 78 -26.66 -3.58 2.54
C SER A 78 -25.71 -2.39 2.62
N LEU A 79 -24.96 -2.12 1.53
CA LEU A 79 -24.11 -0.92 1.45
C LEU A 79 -24.96 0.36 1.60
N ALA A 80 -26.14 0.39 0.98
CA ALA A 80 -27.07 1.50 1.10
C ALA A 80 -27.54 1.76 2.54
N GLN A 81 -27.70 0.71 3.33
CA GLN A 81 -28.14 0.77 4.74
C GLN A 81 -27.00 1.03 5.73
N GLY A 82 -25.74 1.04 5.28
CA GLY A 82 -24.59 1.32 6.12
C GLY A 82 -23.86 0.10 6.66
N ALA A 83 -23.77 -0.98 5.88
CA ALA A 83 -22.84 -2.08 6.17
C ALA A 83 -21.41 -1.58 6.42
N ILE A 84 -21.01 -0.49 5.76
CA ILE A 84 -19.74 0.20 5.97
C ILE A 84 -20.01 1.67 6.29
N ARG A 85 -19.48 2.15 7.42
CA ARG A 85 -19.71 3.51 7.91
C ARG A 85 -19.19 4.56 6.93
N GLY A 86 -20.03 5.56 6.63
CA GLY A 86 -19.68 6.68 5.75
C GLY A 86 -19.72 6.36 4.25
N TRP A 87 -20.05 5.12 3.89
CA TRP A 87 -20.27 4.63 2.53
C TRP A 87 -21.74 4.23 2.30
N ASP A 88 -22.64 4.90 3.02
CA ASP A 88 -24.08 4.70 3.01
C ASP A 88 -24.80 5.81 2.24
N GLN A 89 -26.13 5.72 2.11
CA GLN A 89 -26.95 6.72 1.43
C GLN A 89 -26.85 8.13 2.02
N LYS A 90 -26.44 8.26 3.28
CA LYS A 90 -26.28 9.57 3.94
C LYS A 90 -25.10 10.34 3.35
N ASN A 91 -24.09 9.64 2.85
CA ASN A 91 -22.96 10.25 2.16
C ASN A 91 -23.14 10.19 0.65
N TYR A 92 -23.85 11.20 0.11
CA TYR A 92 -24.24 11.25 -1.29
C TYR A 92 -23.07 11.05 -2.27
N TYR A 93 -21.93 11.69 -2.03
CA TYR A 93 -20.75 11.59 -2.89
C TYR A 93 -20.23 10.14 -2.99
N TYR A 94 -20.05 9.48 -1.85
CA TYR A 94 -19.56 8.10 -1.83
C TYR A 94 -20.62 7.11 -2.34
N PHE A 95 -21.88 7.36 -2.02
CA PHE A 95 -22.98 6.52 -2.48
C PHE A 95 -23.09 6.54 -4.01
N GLN A 96 -22.97 7.71 -4.66
CA GLN A 96 -22.95 7.81 -6.12
C GLN A 96 -21.78 7.05 -6.77
N MET A 97 -20.62 7.09 -6.12
CA MET A 97 -19.46 6.34 -6.58
C MET A 97 -19.74 4.83 -6.51
N LEU A 98 -20.34 4.36 -5.42
CA LEU A 98 -20.79 2.97 -5.30
C LEU A 98 -21.88 2.61 -6.32
N THR A 99 -22.81 3.51 -6.63
CA THR A 99 -23.83 3.29 -7.68
C THR A 99 -23.16 3.08 -9.04
N SER A 100 -22.20 3.93 -9.40
CA SER A 100 -21.48 3.77 -10.67
C SER A 100 -20.65 2.47 -10.70
N LEU A 101 -20.08 2.06 -9.56
CA LEU A 101 -19.37 0.80 -9.42
C LEU A 101 -20.31 -0.41 -9.56
N ALA A 102 -21.51 -0.33 -8.96
CA ALA A 102 -22.57 -1.32 -9.05
C ALA A 102 -23.08 -1.48 -10.47
N ASP A 103 -23.30 -0.38 -11.18
CA ASP A 103 -23.70 -0.39 -12.60
C ASP A 103 -22.63 -1.05 -13.48
N HIS A 104 -21.35 -0.83 -13.19
CA HIS A 104 -20.26 -1.40 -13.98
C HIS A 104 -20.08 -2.92 -13.76
N TYR A 105 -20.12 -3.38 -12.51
CA TYR A 105 -19.91 -4.79 -12.16
C TYR A 105 -21.21 -5.61 -12.07
N GLY A 106 -22.37 -4.96 -12.15
CA GLY A 106 -23.69 -5.61 -12.12
C GLY A 106 -24.05 -6.24 -10.77
N PHE A 107 -23.83 -5.52 -9.67
CA PHE A 107 -24.25 -5.98 -8.33
C PHE A 107 -25.27 -5.05 -7.70
N ASP A 108 -26.05 -5.57 -6.74
CA ASP A 108 -27.08 -4.81 -6.05
C ASP A 108 -26.53 -4.15 -4.77
N LEU A 109 -26.71 -2.83 -4.64
CA LEU A 109 -26.32 -2.06 -3.46
C LEU A 109 -27.28 -2.23 -2.27
N HIS A 110 -28.48 -2.76 -2.52
CA HIS A 110 -29.52 -3.00 -1.53
C HIS A 110 -29.53 -4.45 -1.03
N ALA A 111 -28.78 -5.34 -1.66
CA ALA A 111 -28.55 -6.69 -1.15
C ALA A 111 -27.64 -6.66 0.09
N PRO A 112 -27.83 -7.57 1.06
CA PRO A 112 -26.90 -7.77 2.17
C PRO A 112 -25.45 -7.93 1.69
N PHE A 113 -24.50 -7.27 2.34
CA PHE A 113 -23.10 -7.28 1.92
C PHE A 113 -22.51 -8.71 1.88
N ASN A 114 -22.85 -9.54 2.87
CA ASN A 114 -22.42 -10.94 2.94
C ASN A 114 -22.97 -11.82 1.81
N SER A 115 -24.06 -11.41 1.15
CA SER A 115 -24.65 -12.13 0.02
C SER A 115 -23.93 -11.86 -1.30
N LEU A 116 -23.14 -10.77 -1.36
CA LEU A 116 -22.38 -10.42 -2.55
C LEU A 116 -21.26 -11.43 -2.82
N PRO A 117 -20.92 -11.72 -4.09
CA PRO A 117 -19.78 -12.56 -4.41
C PRO A 117 -18.49 -12.01 -3.80
N LYS A 118 -17.60 -12.89 -3.30
CA LYS A 118 -16.30 -12.48 -2.72
C LYS A 118 -15.49 -11.55 -3.62
N LYS A 119 -15.52 -11.78 -4.94
CA LYS A 119 -14.84 -10.91 -5.92
C LYS A 119 -15.38 -9.47 -5.87
N THR A 120 -16.69 -9.31 -5.75
CA THR A 120 -17.33 -8.00 -5.63
C THR A 120 -16.98 -7.34 -4.31
N GLN A 121 -17.03 -8.09 -3.20
CA GLN A 121 -16.59 -7.60 -1.90
C GLN A 121 -15.12 -7.13 -1.93
N ASP A 122 -14.23 -7.90 -2.55
CA ASP A 122 -12.82 -7.54 -2.74
C ASP A 122 -12.67 -6.26 -3.57
N VAL A 123 -13.41 -6.09 -4.66
CA VAL A 123 -13.38 -4.86 -5.47
C VAL A 123 -13.86 -3.64 -4.66
N ILE A 124 -14.90 -3.80 -3.85
CA ILE A 124 -15.41 -2.74 -2.98
C ILE A 124 -14.36 -2.35 -1.92
N LEU A 125 -13.72 -3.33 -1.29
CA LEU A 125 -12.79 -3.07 -0.19
C LEU A 125 -11.40 -2.61 -0.68
N LYS A 126 -10.83 -3.29 -1.67
CA LYS A 126 -9.44 -3.12 -2.12
C LYS A 126 -9.31 -2.34 -3.43
N GLY A 127 -10.41 -2.08 -4.12
CA GLY A 127 -10.42 -1.32 -5.37
C GLY A 127 -10.47 -2.17 -6.64
N SER A 128 -10.62 -1.51 -7.78
CA SER A 128 -10.67 -2.17 -9.10
C SER A 128 -9.30 -2.40 -9.73
N GLY A 129 -8.22 -2.11 -9.00
CA GLY A 129 -6.85 -2.23 -9.49
C GLY A 129 -6.57 -1.24 -10.63
N ARG A 130 -6.43 -1.76 -11.86
CA ARG A 130 -6.17 -0.96 -13.08
C ARG A 130 -7.41 -0.75 -13.94
N THR A 131 -8.54 -1.37 -13.60
CA THR A 131 -9.77 -1.27 -14.39
C THR A 131 -10.38 0.10 -14.19
N GLU A 132 -10.43 0.90 -15.26
CA GLU A 132 -11.11 2.19 -15.25
C GLU A 132 -12.63 2.01 -15.29
N ILE A 133 -13.30 2.76 -14.43
CA ILE A 133 -14.76 2.77 -14.30
C ILE A 133 -15.23 4.19 -14.55
N GLU A 134 -16.39 4.31 -15.20
CA GLU A 134 -17.03 5.59 -15.43
C GLU A 134 -17.85 5.99 -14.19
N PHE A 135 -17.41 7.04 -13.51
CA PHE A 135 -18.07 7.61 -12.33
C PHE A 135 -18.84 8.86 -12.71
N LYS A 136 -20.11 8.91 -12.30
CA LYS A 136 -21.00 10.05 -12.48
C LYS A 136 -21.11 10.80 -11.15
N TYR A 137 -20.66 12.04 -11.14
CA TYR A 137 -20.73 12.94 -9.97
C TYR A 137 -21.78 14.00 -10.21
N ILE A 138 -22.68 14.20 -9.26
CA ILE A 138 -23.69 15.26 -9.32
C ILE A 138 -23.28 16.36 -8.33
N ASN A 139 -23.09 17.57 -8.84
CA ASN A 139 -22.83 18.74 -7.99
C ASN A 139 -24.13 19.25 -7.35
N ASP A 140 -24.02 20.11 -6.34
CA ASP A 140 -25.17 20.71 -5.63
C ASP A 140 -26.17 21.43 -6.55
N ARG A 141 -25.73 21.86 -7.74
CA ARG A 141 -26.55 22.53 -8.77
C ARG A 141 -27.29 21.54 -9.70
N GLY A 142 -27.08 20.23 -9.55
CA GLY A 142 -27.66 19.19 -10.41
C GLY A 142 -26.84 18.86 -11.67
N ASP A 143 -25.74 19.57 -11.92
CA ASP A 143 -24.86 19.27 -13.06
C ASP A 143 -24.16 17.92 -12.88
N ILE A 144 -24.24 17.07 -13.91
CA ILE A 144 -23.60 15.75 -13.94
C ILE A 144 -22.21 15.88 -14.60
N ARG A 145 -21.17 15.51 -13.86
CA ARG A 145 -19.80 15.36 -14.39
C ARG A 145 -19.42 13.90 -14.44
N VAL A 146 -19.00 13.45 -15.61
CA VAL A 146 -18.53 12.08 -15.84
C VAL A 146 -17.00 12.07 -15.83
N LYS A 147 -16.40 11.17 -15.06
CA LYS A 147 -14.95 10.93 -15.05
C LYS A 147 -14.67 9.44 -15.13
N ARG A 148 -13.54 9.08 -15.77
CA ARG A 148 -13.07 7.69 -15.83
C ARG A 148 -11.79 7.58 -15.02
N HIS A 149 -11.78 6.66 -14.07
CA HIS A 149 -10.59 6.30 -13.29
C HIS A 149 -10.81 4.97 -12.59
N PRO A 150 -9.75 4.30 -12.10
CA PRO A 150 -9.90 3.14 -11.25
C PRO A 150 -10.60 3.49 -9.93
N PHE A 151 -11.38 2.55 -9.41
CA PHE A 151 -11.90 2.64 -8.06
C PHE A 151 -10.77 2.34 -7.07
N GLU A 152 -10.49 3.29 -6.19
CA GLU A 152 -9.40 3.17 -5.22
C GLU A 152 -9.64 2.05 -4.20
N GLY A 153 -10.90 1.77 -3.86
CA GLY A 153 -11.26 0.87 -2.76
C GLY A 153 -11.47 1.62 -1.46
N ILE A 154 -12.39 1.09 -0.64
CA ILE A 154 -12.74 1.70 0.64
C ILE A 154 -11.53 1.73 1.60
N LEU A 155 -10.81 0.62 1.73
CA LEU A 155 -9.68 0.50 2.67
C LEU A 155 -8.55 1.44 2.31
N ASN A 156 -8.19 1.50 1.03
CA ASN A 156 -7.14 2.40 0.52
C ASN A 156 -7.54 3.87 0.73
N THR A 157 -8.82 4.20 0.54
CA THR A 157 -9.35 5.55 0.79
C THR A 157 -9.24 5.93 2.27
N LEU A 158 -9.57 4.99 3.19
CA LEU A 158 -9.46 5.19 4.63
C LEU A 158 -8.00 5.35 5.06
N GLU A 159 -7.10 4.50 4.54
CA GLU A 159 -5.67 4.56 4.82
C GLU A 159 -5.06 5.89 4.36
N ARG A 160 -5.37 6.33 3.13
CA ARG A 160 -4.94 7.65 2.64
C ARG A 160 -5.49 8.77 3.50
N ARG A 161 -6.78 8.75 3.86
CA ARG A 161 -7.38 9.78 4.72
C ARG A 161 -6.74 9.83 6.09
N TYR A 162 -6.44 8.67 6.69
CA TYR A 162 -5.78 8.60 8.00
C TYR A 162 -4.37 9.18 7.97
N ARG A 163 -3.61 8.88 6.90
CA ARG A 163 -2.25 9.38 6.70
C ARG A 163 -2.22 10.88 6.38
N ASP A 164 -3.09 11.33 5.49
CA ASP A 164 -3.02 12.68 4.91
C ASP A 164 -3.85 13.72 5.71
N THR A 165 -4.73 13.30 6.62
CA THR A 165 -5.50 14.25 7.45
C THR A 165 -4.60 14.99 8.43
N GLU A 166 -4.71 16.31 8.47
CA GLU A 166 -4.05 17.16 9.49
C GLU A 166 -4.90 17.29 10.77
N SER A 167 -6.17 16.91 10.72
CA SER A 167 -7.08 16.98 11.87
C SER A 167 -6.95 15.76 12.77
N ASN A 168 -6.59 16.00 14.04
CA ASN A 168 -6.52 14.96 15.07
C ASN A 168 -7.89 14.32 15.34
N SER A 169 -8.98 15.08 15.29
CA SER A 169 -10.32 14.53 15.54
C SER A 169 -10.73 13.50 14.49
N VAL A 170 -10.40 13.76 13.22
CA VAL A 170 -10.65 12.82 12.11
C VAL A 170 -9.76 11.59 12.26
N ARG A 171 -8.50 11.78 12.65
CA ARG A 171 -7.56 10.67 12.88
C ARG A 171 -8.03 9.76 14.02
N GLU A 172 -8.48 10.34 15.12
CA GLU A 172 -9.04 9.59 16.25
C GLU A 172 -10.37 8.90 15.92
N GLU A 173 -11.23 9.52 15.11
CA GLU A 173 -12.46 8.87 14.66
C GLU A 173 -12.17 7.65 13.78
N LEU A 174 -11.21 7.78 12.86
CA LEU A 174 -10.79 6.67 11.99
C LEU A 174 -10.00 5.58 12.73
N ALA A 175 -9.36 5.89 13.85
CA ALA A 175 -8.62 4.92 14.66
C ALA A 175 -9.51 4.05 15.56
N LYS A 176 -10.82 4.32 15.64
CA LYS A 176 -11.80 3.57 16.44
C LYS A 176 -12.42 2.45 15.62
#